data_AF-A0A0F6QXU2-F1
#
_entry.id   AF-A0A0F6QXU2-F1
#
_cell.length_a   1.000
_cell.length_b   1.000
_cell.length_c   1.000
_cell.angle_alpha   90.00
_cell.angle_beta   90.00
_cell.angle_gamma   90.00
#
_symmetry.space_group_name_H-M   'P 1'
#
loop_
_entity.id
_entity.type
_entity.pdbx_description
1 polymer ?
#
loop_
_entity_poly.entity_id
_entity_poly.type
_entity_poly.pdbx_seq_one_letter_code
_entity_poly.pdbx_strand_id
1 'polypeptide(L)'
;MRLSRPLAVTTALLGSTALLVACGSDDADDGPQTITVTSTMSAPDDSQDDSEPDDDSDTDQDFEAAQDDAPAPVAADLNLSASADQVGGNCGTIGQLSFSANENTSCGFAANVASAAAAAEFYIWTPDPTVTGVPAADITATSPTTGETYEMRCLIGSSRVAGTCSGGNDASVSITRNSTGPLSRGEDPGPIYLNP
;
A
#
# COMPACT_ATOMS: atom_id res chain seq x y z
N MET A 1 48.63 -14.47 -42.56
CA MET A 1 48.95 -13.03 -42.70
C MET A 1 48.56 -12.36 -41.39
N ARG A 2 49.55 -11.84 -40.65
CA ARG A 2 49.33 -10.95 -39.50
C ARG A 2 49.19 -9.53 -40.05
N LEU A 3 48.19 -8.78 -39.60
CA LEU A 3 48.27 -7.32 -39.60
C LEU A 3 47.86 -6.82 -38.21
N SER A 4 48.87 -6.41 -37.47
CA SER A 4 48.83 -5.47 -36.35
C SER A 4 48.40 -4.08 -36.89
N ARG A 5 47.86 -3.08 -36.16
CA ARG A 5 48.24 -2.49 -34.86
C ARG A 5 47.27 -1.26 -34.60
N PRO A 6 47.47 -0.37 -33.60
CA PRO A 6 46.43 0.05 -32.64
C PRO A 6 46.04 1.53 -32.77
N LEU A 7 45.10 2.01 -31.94
CA LEU A 7 45.06 3.41 -31.51
C LEU A 7 44.49 3.50 -30.09
N ALA A 8 45.37 3.90 -29.17
CA ALA A 8 45.04 4.38 -27.84
C ALA A 8 44.85 5.89 -27.91
N VAL A 9 43.80 6.45 -27.30
CA VAL A 9 43.70 7.85 -26.86
C VAL A 9 42.73 7.88 -25.66
N THR A 10 43.20 7.93 -24.41
CA THR A 10 43.48 9.10 -23.54
C THR A 10 42.24 9.68 -22.82
N THR A 11 42.38 9.74 -21.49
CA THR A 11 41.55 10.19 -20.36
C THR A 11 40.93 11.59 -20.41
N ALA A 12 39.82 11.79 -19.68
CA ALA A 12 39.61 12.96 -18.82
C ALA A 12 38.66 12.66 -17.65
N LEU A 13 39.17 12.77 -16.41
CA LEU A 13 38.39 12.91 -15.17
C LEU A 13 37.65 14.25 -15.20
N LEU A 14 36.39 14.27 -14.76
CA LEU A 14 35.80 15.42 -14.05
C LEU A 14 35.08 14.91 -12.82
N GLY A 15 35.65 15.23 -11.65
CA GLY A 15 34.99 15.09 -10.36
C GLY A 15 34.07 16.27 -10.11
N SER A 16 32.91 15.99 -9.53
CA SER A 16 31.98 16.99 -9.00
C SER A 16 31.84 16.77 -7.50
N THR A 17 32.73 17.38 -6.72
CA THR A 17 32.52 17.61 -5.29
C THR A 17 31.61 18.83 -5.14
N ALA A 18 30.39 18.63 -4.64
CA ALA A 18 29.51 19.72 -4.22
C ALA A 18 29.67 19.96 -2.71
N LEU A 19 29.94 21.21 -2.38
CA LEU A 19 30.28 21.74 -1.06
C LEU A 19 29.02 21.89 -0.18
N LEU A 20 29.16 21.53 1.09
CA LEU A 20 28.25 21.90 2.18
C LEU A 20 28.33 23.42 2.42
N VAL A 21 27.24 24.15 2.18
CA VAL A 21 27.07 25.54 2.65
C VAL A 21 26.05 25.51 3.79
N ALA A 22 26.60 25.58 5.00
CA ALA A 22 25.91 26.04 6.19
C ALA A 22 26.00 27.58 6.22
N CYS A 23 24.87 28.27 6.42
CA CYS A 23 24.84 29.57 7.12
C CYS A 23 23.41 29.93 7.50
N GLY A 24 23.20 30.13 8.79
CA GLY A 24 21.95 30.53 9.41
C GLY A 24 22.12 30.41 10.92
N SER A 25 22.86 31.37 11.50
CA SER A 25 23.15 31.45 12.93
C SER A 25 21.99 32.14 13.65
N ASP A 26 21.37 31.43 14.59
CA ASP A 26 20.77 32.04 15.78
C ASP A 26 21.17 31.18 16.98
N ASP A 27 22.01 31.76 17.84
CA ASP A 27 22.53 31.21 19.09
C ASP A 27 21.44 31.41 20.17
N ALA A 28 20.87 30.33 20.67
CA ALA A 28 20.14 30.31 21.94
C ALA A 28 20.30 28.93 22.60
N ASP A 29 21.28 28.89 23.49
CA ASP A 29 21.41 28.04 24.67
C ASP A 29 20.06 27.59 25.26
N ASP A 30 19.78 26.29 25.31
CA ASP A 30 19.18 25.61 26.47
C ASP A 30 19.27 24.08 26.29
N GLY A 31 19.60 23.35 27.37
CA GLY A 31 19.94 21.93 27.37
C GLY A 31 18.80 20.95 27.00
N PRO A 32 18.96 19.63 27.24
CA PRO A 32 17.89 18.68 26.97
C PRO A 32 16.69 18.99 27.87
N GLN A 33 15.68 19.63 27.30
CA GLN A 33 14.39 19.81 27.93
C GLN A 33 13.72 18.44 28.03
N THR A 34 13.85 17.81 29.20
CA THR A 34 13.06 16.65 29.59
C THR A 34 11.61 17.09 29.68
N ILE A 35 10.79 16.77 28.67
CA ILE A 35 9.34 16.96 28.76
C ILE A 35 8.81 15.93 29.76
N THR A 36 8.62 16.38 31.00
CA THR A 36 7.91 15.63 32.03
C THR A 36 6.43 15.76 31.71
N VAL A 37 5.83 14.73 31.13
CA VAL A 37 4.37 14.66 30.99
C VAL A 37 3.79 14.33 32.36
N THR A 38 3.23 15.33 33.04
CA THR A 38 2.45 15.14 34.26
C THR A 38 1.11 14.51 33.89
N SER A 39 0.99 13.19 34.07
CA SER A 39 -0.30 12.49 34.01
C SER A 39 -1.19 13.00 35.13
N THR A 40 -2.24 13.76 34.79
CA THR A 40 -3.30 14.11 35.73
C THR A 40 -4.40 13.06 35.59
N MET A 41 -4.52 12.20 36.60
CA MET A 41 -5.58 11.21 36.72
C MET A 41 -6.81 11.92 37.31
N SER A 42 -7.86 12.11 36.50
CA SER A 42 -9.16 12.52 37.03
C SER A 42 -9.97 11.27 37.32
N ALA A 43 -10.26 11.06 38.60
CA ALA A 43 -11.17 10.03 39.11
C ALA A 43 -12.63 10.35 38.72
N PRO A 44 -13.52 9.33 38.66
CA PRO A 44 -14.92 9.53 38.30
C PRO A 44 -15.70 10.17 39.44
N ASP A 45 -16.53 11.16 39.12
CA ASP A 45 -17.53 11.68 40.04
C ASP A 45 -18.85 10.95 39.80
N ASP A 46 -19.28 10.29 40.87
CA ASP A 46 -20.50 9.52 41.03
C ASP A 46 -21.64 10.50 41.29
N SER A 47 -22.68 10.48 40.47
CA SER A 47 -23.97 11.09 40.81
C SER A 47 -25.08 10.36 40.08
N GLN A 48 -25.68 9.43 40.82
CA GLN A 48 -26.94 8.76 40.52
C GLN A 48 -28.07 9.80 40.47
N ASP A 49 -28.92 9.72 39.45
CA ASP A 49 -30.30 10.20 39.53
C ASP A 49 -31.21 9.15 38.87
N ASP A 50 -31.87 8.40 39.73
CA ASP A 50 -32.91 7.43 39.41
C ASP A 50 -34.18 8.18 38.95
N SER A 51 -34.61 7.97 37.71
CA SER A 51 -36.00 8.18 37.28
C SER A 51 -36.28 7.39 36.00
N GLU A 52 -36.80 6.18 36.17
CA GLU A 52 -37.69 5.48 35.24
C GLU A 52 -39.08 5.40 35.90
N PRO A 53 -40.22 5.23 35.18
CA PRO A 53 -40.30 4.37 33.98
C PRO A 53 -41.28 4.77 32.85
N ASP A 54 -41.12 4.02 31.74
CA ASP A 54 -42.09 3.56 30.72
C ASP A 54 -42.93 4.56 29.91
N ASP A 55 -42.65 4.64 28.60
CA ASP A 55 -43.70 4.67 27.57
C ASP A 55 -43.23 3.86 26.35
N ASP A 56 -43.86 2.70 26.17
CA ASP A 56 -43.80 1.84 24.99
C ASP A 56 -44.22 2.62 23.73
N SER A 57 -43.35 2.68 22.74
CA SER A 57 -43.76 2.74 21.34
C SER A 57 -42.71 2.06 20.48
N ASP A 58 -43.00 0.79 20.20
CA ASP A 58 -42.43 0.02 19.10
C ASP A 58 -42.35 0.85 17.82
N THR A 59 -41.13 1.04 17.34
CA THR A 59 -40.87 1.16 15.90
C THR A 59 -39.54 0.48 15.67
N ASP A 60 -39.61 -0.80 15.30
CA ASP A 60 -38.56 -1.56 14.66
C ASP A 60 -37.98 -0.78 13.48
N GLN A 61 -36.85 -0.10 13.71
CA GLN A 61 -35.94 0.33 12.66
C GLN A 61 -34.74 -0.60 12.75
N ASP A 62 -34.94 -1.74 12.10
CA ASP A 62 -33.98 -2.75 11.74
C ASP A 62 -32.72 -2.11 11.12
N PHE A 63 -31.62 -2.27 11.86
CA PHE A 63 -30.21 -2.34 11.47
C PHE A 63 -29.76 -1.73 10.13
N GLU A 64 -28.80 -0.80 10.22
CA GLU A 64 -27.45 -0.97 9.63
C GLU A 64 -26.57 0.21 10.10
N ALA A 65 -26.16 0.14 11.37
CA ALA A 65 -25.02 0.89 11.86
C ALA A 65 -23.88 -0.11 12.09
N ALA A 66 -23.11 -0.35 11.03
CA ALA A 66 -21.70 -0.71 11.13
C ALA A 66 -21.06 -0.48 9.76
N GLN A 67 -20.44 0.68 9.57
CA GLN A 67 -19.25 0.70 8.73
C GLN A 67 -18.24 -0.18 9.45
N ASP A 68 -18.20 -1.44 9.05
CA ASP A 68 -17.16 -2.38 9.41
C ASP A 68 -15.87 -1.88 8.73
N ASP A 69 -15.21 -0.92 9.37
CA ASP A 69 -13.80 -0.57 9.14
C ASP A 69 -12.93 -1.72 9.69
N ALA A 70 -13.25 -2.95 9.29
CA ALA A 70 -12.35 -4.06 9.47
C ALA A 70 -11.18 -3.80 8.51
N PRO A 71 -9.94 -3.80 9.02
CA PRO A 71 -8.78 -3.86 8.14
C PRO A 71 -9.01 -5.00 7.15
N ALA A 72 -8.86 -4.72 5.85
CA ALA A 72 -8.99 -5.75 4.82
C ALA A 72 -8.25 -7.02 5.29
N PRO A 73 -8.88 -8.21 5.22
CA PRO A 73 -8.29 -9.42 5.75
C PRO A 73 -6.91 -9.59 5.12
N VAL A 74 -5.88 -9.56 5.95
CA VAL A 74 -4.53 -9.95 5.53
C VAL A 74 -4.64 -11.35 4.94
N ALA A 75 -4.32 -11.48 3.65
CA ALA A 75 -4.48 -12.75 2.96
C ALA A 75 -3.70 -13.82 3.75
N ALA A 76 -4.35 -14.93 4.10
CA ALA A 76 -3.63 -16.10 4.58
C ALA A 76 -2.58 -16.44 3.52
N ASP A 77 -1.30 -16.41 3.89
CA ASP A 77 -0.09 -16.52 3.03
C ASP A 77 0.68 -15.21 2.71
N LEU A 78 0.41 -14.10 3.39
CA LEU A 78 1.31 -12.93 3.36
C LEU A 78 2.70 -13.26 3.94
N ASN A 79 3.77 -12.96 3.18
CA ASN A 79 5.14 -13.04 3.65
C ASN A 79 5.95 -11.81 3.18
N LEU A 80 6.27 -10.90 4.12
CA LEU A 80 7.13 -9.75 3.86
C LEU A 80 8.61 -10.20 3.79
N SER A 81 9.29 -9.83 2.71
CA SER A 81 10.74 -10.00 2.55
C SER A 81 11.54 -8.73 2.89
N ALA A 82 10.85 -7.62 3.09
CA ALA A 82 11.40 -6.32 3.46
C ALA A 82 10.72 -5.78 4.73
N SER A 83 11.34 -4.81 5.39
CA SER A 83 10.69 -4.06 6.48
C SER A 83 9.45 -3.35 5.97
N ALA A 84 8.39 -3.28 6.78
CA ALA A 84 7.14 -2.60 6.41
C ALA A 84 7.37 -1.11 6.05
N ASP A 85 8.33 -0.45 6.71
CA ASP A 85 8.67 0.95 6.47
C ASP A 85 9.59 1.17 5.26
N GLN A 86 10.09 0.10 4.63
CA GLN A 86 10.89 0.24 3.42
C GLN A 86 10.04 0.87 2.32
N VAL A 87 10.54 1.95 1.71
CA VAL A 87 9.92 2.58 0.54
C VAL A 87 10.52 2.00 -0.73
N GLY A 88 9.65 1.54 -1.62
CA GLY A 88 10.02 0.99 -2.91
C GLY A 88 10.68 -0.39 -2.88
N GLY A 89 10.80 -0.97 -4.07
CA GLY A 89 11.47 -2.25 -4.30
C GLY A 89 10.60 -3.46 -3.98
N ASN A 90 11.23 -4.62 -3.90
CA ASN A 90 10.54 -5.88 -3.62
C ASN A 90 10.15 -5.96 -2.14
N CYS A 91 8.85 -6.19 -1.88
CA CYS A 91 8.29 -6.12 -0.54
C CYS A 91 7.96 -7.49 0.04
N GLY A 92 7.56 -8.45 -0.80
CA GLY A 92 7.21 -9.78 -0.31
C GLY A 92 6.42 -10.62 -1.29
N THR A 93 5.74 -11.61 -0.75
CA THR A 93 4.91 -12.56 -1.48
C THR A 93 3.56 -12.82 -0.81
N ILE A 94 2.57 -13.22 -1.60
CA ILE A 94 1.27 -13.75 -1.16
C ILE A 94 0.99 -15.01 -1.98
N GLY A 95 1.08 -16.20 -1.38
CA GLY A 95 1.05 -17.43 -2.16
C GLY A 95 2.19 -17.46 -3.18
N GLN A 96 1.84 -17.64 -4.45
CA GLN A 96 2.79 -17.61 -5.58
C GLN A 96 2.89 -16.22 -6.24
N LEU A 97 2.35 -15.17 -5.64
CA LEU A 97 2.48 -13.79 -6.10
C LEU A 97 3.64 -13.12 -5.38
N SER A 98 4.47 -12.40 -6.12
CA SER A 98 5.41 -11.42 -5.57
C SER A 98 4.84 -10.02 -5.75
N PHE A 99 5.05 -9.16 -4.76
CA PHE A 99 4.62 -7.78 -4.84
C PHE A 99 5.76 -6.80 -4.50
N SER A 100 5.74 -5.66 -5.17
CA SER A 100 6.77 -4.63 -5.07
C SER A 100 6.13 -3.24 -5.03
N ALA A 101 6.71 -2.35 -4.23
CA ALA A 101 6.31 -0.96 -4.12
C ALA A 101 7.12 -0.08 -5.08
N ASN A 102 6.52 1.03 -5.55
CA ASN A 102 7.29 2.11 -6.17
C ASN A 102 7.95 3.02 -5.12
N GLU A 103 8.72 4.00 -5.58
CA GLU A 103 9.51 4.92 -4.75
C GLU A 103 8.68 5.89 -3.87
N ASN A 104 7.35 5.87 -4.00
CA ASN A 104 6.43 6.66 -3.18
C ASN A 104 5.62 5.80 -2.21
N THR A 105 5.81 4.47 -2.23
CA THR A 105 4.98 3.52 -1.49
C THR A 105 5.82 2.72 -0.49
N SER A 106 5.34 2.59 0.74
CA SER A 106 5.95 1.70 1.74
C SER A 106 5.54 0.24 1.51
N CYS A 107 6.41 -0.69 1.90
CA CYS A 107 6.14 -2.12 1.77
C CYS A 107 4.98 -2.60 2.65
N GLY A 108 4.72 -1.94 3.78
CA GLY A 108 3.55 -2.18 4.61
C GLY A 108 2.26 -1.80 3.90
N PHE A 109 2.21 -0.63 3.26
CA PHE A 109 1.06 -0.26 2.43
C PHE A 109 0.91 -1.20 1.23
N ALA A 110 2.02 -1.55 0.57
CA ALA A 110 2.00 -2.49 -0.55
C ALA A 110 1.46 -3.86 -0.16
N ALA A 111 1.73 -4.35 1.05
CA ALA A 111 1.18 -5.61 1.55
C ALA A 111 -0.34 -5.53 1.75
N ASN A 112 -0.86 -4.40 2.25
CA ASN A 112 -2.32 -4.18 2.37
C ASN A 112 -2.98 -4.13 1.00
N VAL A 113 -2.40 -3.38 0.06
CA VAL A 113 -2.88 -3.31 -1.34
C VAL A 113 -2.86 -4.68 -2.00
N ALA A 114 -1.78 -5.44 -1.86
CA ALA A 114 -1.67 -6.75 -2.48
C ALA A 114 -2.65 -7.77 -1.86
N SER A 115 -2.93 -7.68 -0.56
CA SER A 115 -3.95 -8.51 0.11
C SER A 115 -5.35 -8.19 -0.40
N ALA A 116 -5.70 -6.91 -0.45
CA ALA A 116 -6.99 -6.47 -0.97
C ALA A 116 -7.14 -6.86 -2.46
N ALA A 117 -6.11 -6.70 -3.27
CA ALA A 117 -6.10 -7.12 -4.67
C ALA A 117 -6.27 -8.64 -4.84
N ALA A 118 -5.68 -9.46 -3.96
CA ALA A 118 -5.83 -10.90 -3.99
C ALA A 118 -7.27 -11.35 -3.66
N ALA A 119 -7.97 -10.60 -2.80
CA ALA A 119 -9.37 -10.85 -2.43
C ALA A 119 -10.39 -10.23 -3.40
N ALA A 120 -9.98 -9.27 -4.24
CA ALA A 120 -10.88 -8.49 -5.06
C ALA A 120 -11.42 -9.25 -6.28
N GLU A 121 -12.69 -9.03 -6.59
CA GLU A 121 -13.30 -9.50 -7.82
C GLU A 121 -12.95 -8.58 -8.98
N PHE A 122 -12.37 -9.14 -10.04
CA PHE A 122 -12.03 -8.37 -11.24
C PHE A 122 -13.23 -8.29 -12.18
N TYR A 123 -13.33 -7.19 -12.93
CA TYR A 123 -14.27 -6.97 -14.03
C TYR A 123 -13.50 -6.58 -15.30
N ILE A 124 -14.15 -6.54 -16.46
CA ILE A 124 -13.52 -6.04 -17.70
C ILE A 124 -13.72 -4.52 -17.78
N TRP A 125 -12.62 -3.77 -17.70
CA TRP A 125 -12.60 -2.33 -17.86
C TRP A 125 -12.08 -1.94 -19.24
N THR A 126 -12.79 -1.04 -19.90
CA THR A 126 -12.45 -0.56 -21.24
C THR A 126 -12.41 0.97 -21.17
N PRO A 127 -11.21 1.60 -21.11
CA PRO A 127 -11.10 3.05 -20.99
C PRO A 127 -11.66 3.79 -22.21
N ASP A 128 -11.57 3.16 -23.38
CA ASP A 128 -12.11 3.65 -24.64
C ASP A 128 -12.73 2.48 -25.41
N PRO A 129 -13.96 2.60 -25.95
CA PRO A 129 -14.66 1.48 -26.57
C PRO A 129 -14.00 0.92 -27.83
N THR A 130 -12.98 1.59 -28.37
CA THR A 130 -12.20 1.13 -29.53
C THR A 130 -10.99 0.28 -29.15
N VAL A 131 -10.64 0.20 -27.86
CA VAL A 131 -9.53 -0.64 -27.38
C VAL A 131 -10.02 -1.92 -26.73
N THR A 132 -9.15 -2.92 -26.66
CA THR A 132 -9.43 -4.15 -25.92
C THR A 132 -9.52 -3.85 -24.43
N GLY A 133 -10.63 -4.24 -23.80
CA GLY A 133 -10.78 -4.16 -22.36
C GLY A 133 -9.75 -5.01 -21.62
N VAL A 134 -9.35 -4.55 -20.44
CA VAL A 134 -8.42 -5.22 -19.54
C VAL A 134 -9.11 -5.59 -18.24
N PRO A 135 -8.73 -6.69 -17.58
CA PRO A 135 -9.23 -6.98 -16.24
C PRO A 135 -8.82 -5.88 -15.27
N ALA A 136 -9.78 -5.35 -14.52
CA ALA A 136 -9.58 -4.33 -13.51
C ALA A 136 -10.32 -4.69 -12.21
N ALA A 137 -9.84 -4.15 -11.08
CA ALA A 137 -10.55 -4.13 -9.82
C ALA A 137 -10.30 -2.78 -9.15
N ASP A 138 -11.31 -2.25 -8.48
CA ASP A 138 -11.18 -1.10 -7.59
C ASP A 138 -11.17 -1.62 -6.16
N ILE A 139 -10.14 -1.24 -5.40
CA ILE A 139 -9.93 -1.70 -4.02
C ILE A 139 -9.64 -0.50 -3.12
N THR A 140 -9.82 -0.70 -1.83
CA THR A 140 -9.36 0.23 -0.81
C THR A 140 -8.21 -0.40 -0.02
N ALA A 141 -7.25 0.42 0.39
CA ALA A 141 -6.18 0.00 1.28
C ALA A 141 -5.82 1.12 2.26
N THR A 142 -5.56 0.76 3.51
CA THR A 142 -5.19 1.71 4.57
C THR A 142 -3.68 1.74 4.76
N SER A 143 -3.10 2.94 4.81
CA SER A 143 -1.70 3.17 5.15
C SER A 143 -1.46 2.80 6.62
N PRO A 144 -0.57 1.84 6.92
CA PRO A 144 -0.26 1.51 8.31
C PRO A 144 0.49 2.63 9.03
N THR A 145 1.09 3.57 8.29
CA THR A 145 1.88 4.68 8.86
C THR A 145 1.02 5.90 9.16
N THR A 146 0.07 6.25 8.28
CA THR A 146 -0.76 7.46 8.42
C THR A 146 -2.20 7.18 8.85
N GLY A 147 -2.66 5.93 8.75
CA GLY A 147 -4.05 5.55 9.01
C GLY A 147 -5.01 5.97 7.90
N GLU A 148 -4.53 6.64 6.85
CA GLU A 148 -5.38 7.08 5.73
C GLU A 148 -5.71 5.92 4.80
N THR A 149 -6.96 5.87 4.34
CA THR A 149 -7.43 4.91 3.35
C THR A 149 -7.40 5.52 1.95
N TYR A 150 -6.90 4.74 1.01
CA TYR A 150 -6.72 5.13 -0.39
C TYR A 150 -7.52 4.20 -1.30
N GLU A 151 -8.21 4.77 -2.28
CA GLU A 151 -8.74 4.01 -3.41
C GLU A 151 -7.62 3.72 -4.42
N MET A 152 -7.54 2.46 -4.84
CA MET A 152 -6.55 1.96 -5.78
C MET A 152 -7.26 1.23 -6.91
N ARG A 153 -6.82 1.45 -8.15
CA ARG A 153 -7.24 0.65 -9.30
C ARG A 153 -6.15 -0.34 -9.67
N CYS A 154 -6.50 -1.62 -9.60
CA CYS A 154 -5.66 -2.72 -10.03
C CYS A 154 -6.00 -3.10 -11.47
N LEU A 155 -5.01 -3.16 -12.35
CA LEU A 155 -5.14 -3.62 -13.73
C LEU A 155 -4.26 -4.85 -13.95
N ILE A 156 -4.78 -5.87 -14.64
CA ILE A 156 -4.00 -7.03 -15.07
C ILE A 156 -3.67 -6.87 -16.55
N GLY A 157 -2.38 -6.97 -16.90
CA GLY A 157 -1.96 -6.91 -18.30
C GLY A 157 -2.51 -8.09 -19.11
N SER A 158 -2.59 -7.94 -20.43
CA SER A 158 -3.16 -8.97 -21.33
C SER A 158 -2.40 -10.31 -21.31
N SER A 159 -1.12 -10.30 -20.95
CA SER A 159 -0.33 -11.52 -20.71
C SER A 159 -0.78 -12.29 -19.48
N ARG A 160 -1.56 -11.63 -18.60
CA ARG A 160 -2.03 -12.12 -17.31
C ARG A 160 -0.90 -12.49 -16.36
N VAL A 161 0.38 -12.19 -16.62
CA VAL A 161 1.49 -12.58 -15.72
C VAL A 161 1.74 -11.55 -14.62
N ALA A 162 1.39 -10.30 -14.89
CA ALA A 162 1.61 -9.18 -13.99
C ALA A 162 0.39 -8.25 -13.99
N GLY A 163 0.17 -7.61 -12.84
CA GLY A 163 -0.78 -6.53 -12.66
C GLY A 163 -0.16 -5.39 -11.87
N THR A 164 -0.81 -4.24 -11.92
CA THR A 164 -0.39 -3.03 -11.21
C THR A 164 -1.60 -2.40 -10.55
N CYS A 165 -1.49 -2.13 -9.25
CA CYS A 165 -2.45 -1.34 -8.50
C CYS A 165 -1.89 0.07 -8.32
N SER A 166 -2.64 1.08 -8.75
CA SER A 166 -2.23 2.48 -8.68
C SER A 166 -3.36 3.35 -8.10
N GLY A 167 -3.01 4.36 -7.31
CA GLY A 167 -3.96 5.24 -6.67
C GLY A 167 -3.28 6.46 -6.05
N GLY A 168 -3.99 7.17 -5.17
CA GLY A 168 -3.60 8.48 -4.62
C GLY A 168 -2.13 8.59 -4.16
N ASN A 169 -1.62 9.83 -4.14
CA ASN A 169 -0.22 10.17 -3.79
C ASN A 169 0.83 9.42 -4.62
N ASP A 170 0.54 9.16 -5.90
CA ASP A 170 1.39 8.43 -6.83
C ASP A 170 1.77 7.02 -6.32
N ALA A 171 0.92 6.42 -5.48
CA ALA A 171 1.15 5.08 -4.97
C ALA A 171 1.00 4.06 -6.09
N SER A 172 1.96 3.13 -6.17
CA SER A 172 1.93 2.06 -7.16
C SER A 172 2.53 0.77 -6.61
N VAL A 173 1.80 -0.31 -6.79
CA VAL A 173 2.15 -1.66 -6.34
C VAL A 173 2.10 -2.59 -7.53
N SER A 174 3.24 -3.20 -7.86
CA SER A 174 3.33 -4.22 -8.90
C SER A 174 3.13 -5.59 -8.28
N ILE A 175 2.28 -6.42 -8.90
CA ILE A 175 2.00 -7.79 -8.48
C ILE A 175 2.34 -8.71 -9.65
N THR A 176 3.23 -9.68 -9.43
CA THR A 176 3.71 -10.58 -10.48
C THR A 176 3.65 -12.02 -9.98
N ARG A 177 3.34 -12.96 -10.87
CA ARG A 177 3.39 -14.38 -10.54
C ARG A 177 4.83 -14.92 -10.53
N ASN A 178 5.20 -15.66 -9.49
CA ASN A 178 6.51 -16.31 -9.33
C ASN A 178 6.55 -17.74 -9.93
N SER A 179 5.47 -18.18 -10.58
CA SER A 179 5.27 -19.53 -11.16
C SER A 179 4.89 -19.44 -12.64
N THR A 180 5.22 -20.47 -13.42
CA THR A 180 4.97 -20.53 -14.87
C THR A 180 3.47 -20.66 -15.17
N GLY A 181 2.79 -19.53 -15.37
CA GLY A 181 1.45 -19.46 -15.96
C GLY A 181 0.74 -18.13 -15.69
N PRO A 182 -0.46 -17.90 -16.23
CA PRO A 182 -1.19 -16.64 -16.05
C PRO A 182 -1.89 -16.53 -14.68
N LEU A 183 -1.95 -15.31 -14.13
CA LEU A 183 -2.94 -14.86 -13.15
C LEU A 183 -4.33 -15.11 -13.72
N SER A 184 -5.11 -15.96 -13.07
CA SER A 184 -6.46 -16.29 -13.51
C SER A 184 -7.48 -15.50 -12.71
N ARG A 185 -8.52 -15.02 -13.40
CA ARG A 185 -9.74 -14.54 -12.75
C ARG A 185 -10.42 -15.76 -12.12
N GLY A 186 -10.92 -15.63 -10.91
CA GLY A 186 -11.92 -16.56 -10.38
C GLY A 186 -13.12 -16.66 -11.29
N GLU A 187 -13.91 -17.72 -11.12
CA GLU A 187 -15.23 -17.83 -11.76
C GLU A 187 -15.92 -16.46 -11.75
N ASP A 188 -16.31 -15.98 -12.93
CA ASP A 188 -16.69 -14.60 -13.20
C ASP A 188 -18.00 -14.23 -12.46
N PRO A 189 -18.04 -13.25 -11.54
CA PRO A 189 -16.95 -12.51 -10.88
C PRO A 189 -16.34 -13.25 -9.66
N GLY A 190 -15.01 -13.12 -9.48
CA GLY A 190 -14.28 -13.85 -8.43
C GLY A 190 -12.81 -13.40 -8.29
N PRO A 191 -12.13 -13.78 -7.18
CA PRO A 191 -10.81 -13.27 -6.81
C PRO A 191 -9.68 -13.71 -7.75
N ILE A 192 -8.47 -13.14 -7.62
CA ILE A 192 -7.31 -13.64 -8.39
C ILE A 192 -6.90 -15.00 -7.83
N TYR A 193 -6.96 -16.03 -8.69
CA TYR A 193 -6.46 -17.35 -8.36
C TYR A 193 -5.17 -17.69 -9.11
N LEU A 194 -4.36 -18.48 -8.41
CA LEU A 194 -3.21 -19.15 -8.98
C LEU A 194 -3.70 -20.46 -9.60
N ASN A 195 -3.90 -20.47 -10.92
CA ASN A 195 -4.23 -21.69 -11.66
C ASN A 195 -3.01 -22.65 -11.68
N PRO A 196 -3.06 -23.82 -11.02
CA PRO A 196 -1.92 -24.74 -10.96
C PRO A 196 -1.45 -25.25 -12.34
#